data_AF-A0A6I2FS12-F1
#
_entry.id   AF-A0A6I2FS12-F1
#
_cell.length_a   1.000
_cell.length_b   1.000
_cell.length_c   1.000
_cell.angle_alpha   90.00
_cell.angle_beta   90.00
_cell.angle_gamma   90.00
#
_symmetry.space_group_name_H-M   'P 1'
#
loop_
_entity.id
_entity.type
_entity.pdbx_description
1 polymer ?
#
loop_
_entity_poly.entity_id
_entity_poly.type
_entity_poly.pdbx_seq_one_letter_code
_entity_poly.pdbx_strand_id
1 'polypeptide(L)'
;MERSMMRTYQLPATANSSKLAAVADVLPWWQRGLVHIQHLQVRRLRAGELTLGWLGGPVAKGLPSYLSARQWKSVVNQANAALEGWRAAAVVGVRDLIRGLDIDGDLRVVLYRINLRQGWWCERLILDAKSGVEAEPEALRLCRELIGRWLWTHPFPNLSRVRTMAMDGPIATVEVATSAHADYWVRVSTLAPGCPVRIPLHGYDYFATAPDWFAISAKSL
;
A
#
# COMPACT_ATOMS: atom_id res chain seq x y z
N MET A 1 4.44 15.27 -22.96
CA MET A 1 3.85 14.23 -22.10
C MET A 1 3.21 14.94 -20.92
N GLU A 2 1.91 15.25 -20.99
CA GLU A 2 1.20 15.88 -19.87
C GLU A 2 1.24 14.94 -18.67
N ARG A 3 1.80 15.40 -17.55
CA ARG A 3 1.61 14.74 -16.26
C ARG A 3 0.14 14.93 -15.90
N SER A 4 -0.67 13.88 -16.05
CA SER A 4 -1.99 13.82 -15.42
C SER A 4 -1.77 13.90 -13.91
N MET A 5 -2.01 15.08 -13.33
CA MET A 5 -1.62 15.43 -11.96
C MET A 5 -2.76 15.12 -10.99
N MET A 6 -3.15 13.86 -10.81
CA MET A 6 -4.34 13.46 -10.02
C MET A 6 -4.54 14.33 -8.76
N ARG A 7 -5.58 15.18 -8.77
CA ARG A 7 -5.94 16.05 -7.64
C ARG A 7 -7.02 15.37 -6.81
N THR A 8 -6.89 15.51 -5.50
CA THR A 8 -7.87 15.01 -4.53
C THR A 8 -8.66 16.20 -3.99
N TYR A 9 -9.98 16.19 -4.17
CA TYR A 9 -10.85 17.22 -3.63
C TYR A 9 -11.59 16.72 -2.41
N GLN A 10 -11.61 17.58 -1.39
CA GLN A 10 -12.35 17.34 -0.17
C GLN A 10 -13.76 17.90 -0.32
N LEU A 11 -14.78 17.03 -0.31
CA LEU A 11 -16.19 17.45 -0.38
C LEU A 11 -16.86 17.39 1.00
N PRO A 12 -17.67 18.41 1.38
CA PRO A 12 -18.53 18.35 2.56
C PRO A 12 -19.51 17.17 2.48
N ALA A 13 -19.74 16.50 3.62
CA ALA A 13 -20.69 15.39 3.73
C ALA A 13 -21.75 15.67 4.80
N THR A 14 -22.99 15.27 4.55
CA THR A 14 -24.13 15.40 5.50
C THR A 14 -24.71 14.05 5.91
N ALA A 15 -23.85 13.07 6.20
CA ALA A 15 -24.30 11.76 6.69
C ALA A 15 -24.75 11.82 8.15
N ASN A 16 -25.80 11.06 8.49
CA ASN A 16 -26.22 10.89 9.88
C ASN A 16 -25.22 10.00 10.65
N SER A 17 -25.29 10.05 11.98
CA SER A 17 -24.36 9.35 12.87
C SER A 17 -24.35 7.84 12.67
N SER A 18 -25.50 7.22 12.35
CA SER A 18 -25.58 5.77 12.14
C SER A 18 -24.86 5.32 10.86
N LYS A 19 -24.95 6.09 9.77
CA LYS A 19 -24.20 5.82 8.54
C LYS A 19 -22.70 5.97 8.75
N LEU A 20 -22.29 6.99 9.50
CA LEU A 20 -20.87 7.22 9.83
C LEU A 20 -20.33 6.09 10.71
N ALA A 21 -21.09 5.68 11.73
CA ALA A 21 -20.73 4.55 12.59
C ALA A 21 -20.56 3.25 11.77
N ALA A 22 -21.49 2.95 10.87
CA ALA A 22 -21.41 1.74 10.04
C ALA A 22 -20.18 1.69 9.13
N VAL A 23 -19.65 2.85 8.68
CA VAL A 23 -18.38 2.92 7.96
C VAL A 23 -17.20 2.81 8.92
N ALA A 24 -17.25 3.50 10.05
CA ALA A 24 -16.20 3.45 11.08
C ALA A 24 -16.01 2.03 11.64
N ASP A 25 -17.08 1.24 11.77
CA ASP A 25 -17.05 -0.14 12.24
C ASP A 25 -16.24 -1.07 11.32
N VAL A 26 -16.00 -0.68 10.07
CA VAL A 26 -15.11 -1.42 9.16
C VAL A 26 -13.65 -1.27 9.57
N LEU A 27 -13.26 -0.14 10.17
CA LEU A 27 -11.86 0.22 10.41
C LEU A 27 -11.10 -0.79 11.29
N PRO A 28 -11.62 -1.29 12.42
CA PRO A 28 -10.90 -2.28 13.23
C PRO A 28 -10.59 -3.58 12.45
N TRP A 29 -11.53 -4.04 11.63
CA TRP A 29 -11.34 -5.21 10.77
C TRP A 29 -10.38 -4.94 9.63
N TRP A 30 -10.40 -3.73 9.09
CA TRP A 30 -9.44 -3.25 8.11
C TRP A 30 -8.02 -3.23 8.67
N GLN A 31 -7.82 -2.65 9.86
CA GLN A 31 -6.53 -2.63 10.56
C GLN A 31 -6.01 -4.05 10.81
N ARG A 32 -6.89 -4.95 11.27
CA ARG A 32 -6.56 -6.37 11.44
C ARG A 32 -6.14 -7.02 10.12
N GLY A 33 -6.87 -6.72 9.04
CA GLY A 33 -6.54 -7.17 7.69
C GLY A 33 -5.17 -6.67 7.24
N LEU A 34 -4.87 -5.38 7.42
CA LEU A 34 -3.58 -4.78 7.04
C LEU A 34 -2.42 -5.45 7.76
N VAL A 35 -2.54 -5.70 9.07
CA VAL A 35 -1.53 -6.41 9.86
C VAL A 35 -1.33 -7.83 9.31
N HIS A 36 -2.42 -8.54 9.02
CA HIS A 36 -2.37 -9.89 8.46
C HIS A 36 -1.61 -9.93 7.12
N ILE A 37 -1.97 -9.04 6.19
CA ILE A 37 -1.29 -8.95 4.88
C ILE A 37 0.17 -8.54 5.05
N GLN A 38 0.47 -7.57 5.92
CA GLN A 38 1.84 -7.16 6.18
C GLN A 38 2.70 -8.33 6.63
N HIS A 39 2.23 -9.15 7.59
CA HIS A 39 2.97 -10.32 8.05
C HIS A 39 3.26 -11.31 6.91
N LEU A 40 2.26 -11.58 6.05
CA LEU A 40 2.43 -12.47 4.90
C LEU A 40 3.49 -11.92 3.92
N GLN A 41 3.38 -10.65 3.55
CA GLN A 41 4.30 -10.03 2.59
C GLN A 41 5.71 -9.91 3.15
N VAL A 42 5.86 -9.51 4.41
CA VAL A 42 7.19 -9.44 5.06
C VAL A 42 7.84 -10.81 5.14
N ARG A 43 7.06 -11.87 5.41
CA ARG A 43 7.58 -13.25 5.39
C ARG A 43 8.10 -13.64 4.00
N ARG A 44 7.34 -13.31 2.94
CA ARG A 44 7.73 -13.56 1.54
C ARG A 44 9.00 -12.81 1.15
N LEU A 45 9.05 -11.51 1.48
CA LEU A 45 10.26 -10.69 1.27
C LEU A 45 11.48 -11.31 1.96
N ARG A 46 11.32 -11.71 3.23
CA ARG A 46 12.40 -12.36 4.00
C ARG A 46 12.78 -13.75 3.48
N ALA A 47 11.90 -14.41 2.73
CA ALA A 47 12.21 -15.65 2.02
C ALA A 47 12.89 -15.41 0.66
N GLY A 48 13.18 -14.15 0.31
CA GLY A 48 13.89 -13.77 -0.91
C GLY A 48 12.98 -13.39 -2.09
N GLU A 49 11.66 -13.29 -1.91
CA GLU A 49 10.78 -12.78 -2.96
C GLU A 49 11.05 -11.28 -3.22
N LEU A 50 11.18 -10.91 -4.50
CA LEU A 50 11.51 -9.54 -4.92
C LEU A 50 10.29 -8.64 -5.14
N THR A 51 9.08 -9.19 -5.15
CA THR A 51 7.87 -8.45 -5.54
C THR A 51 6.79 -8.59 -4.49
N LEU A 52 6.11 -7.49 -4.20
CA LEU A 52 4.85 -7.51 -3.48
C LEU A 52 3.75 -7.90 -4.46
N GLY A 53 3.17 -9.08 -4.25
CA GLY A 53 2.18 -9.65 -5.16
C GLY A 53 0.76 -9.57 -4.64
N TRP A 54 -0.20 -9.70 -5.55
CA TRP A 54 -1.55 -10.11 -5.20
C TRP A 54 -1.53 -11.48 -4.50
N LEU A 55 -2.40 -11.68 -3.52
CA LEU A 55 -2.59 -12.99 -2.93
C LEU A 55 -3.41 -13.85 -3.89
N GLY A 56 -2.77 -14.78 -4.57
CA GLY A 56 -3.42 -15.76 -5.44
C GLY A 56 -3.63 -17.12 -4.76
N GLY A 57 -4.41 -17.98 -5.41
CA GLY A 57 -4.49 -19.41 -5.10
C GLY A 57 -4.98 -19.73 -3.68
N PRO A 58 -4.36 -20.72 -2.99
CA PRO A 58 -4.76 -21.15 -1.66
C PRO A 58 -4.71 -20.03 -0.60
N VAL A 59 -3.77 -19.09 -0.73
CA VAL A 59 -3.63 -17.98 0.22
C VAL A 59 -4.83 -17.04 0.14
N ALA A 60 -5.30 -16.73 -1.07
CA ALA A 60 -6.51 -15.94 -1.26
C ALA A 60 -7.77 -16.63 -0.71
N LYS A 61 -7.86 -17.95 -0.92
CA LYS A 61 -8.99 -18.77 -0.45
C LYS A 61 -9.00 -18.95 1.06
N GLY A 62 -7.84 -18.88 1.71
CA GLY A 62 -7.69 -19.00 3.16
C GLY A 62 -7.84 -17.68 3.92
N LEU A 63 -8.17 -16.57 3.24
CA LEU A 63 -8.37 -15.30 3.91
C LEU A 63 -9.61 -15.36 4.83
N PRO A 64 -9.54 -14.78 6.04
CA PRO A 64 -10.67 -14.76 6.98
C PRO A 64 -11.94 -14.11 6.41
N SER A 65 -13.10 -14.59 6.87
CA SER A 65 -14.42 -14.17 6.38
C SER A 65 -14.92 -12.81 6.91
N TYR A 66 -14.21 -12.18 7.85
CA TYR A 66 -14.63 -10.90 8.44
C TYR A 66 -14.49 -9.70 7.48
N LEU A 67 -13.82 -9.88 6.34
CA LEU A 67 -13.83 -8.95 5.22
C LEU A 67 -14.30 -9.69 3.96
N SER A 68 -15.07 -9.00 3.12
CA SER A 68 -15.40 -9.49 1.78
C SER A 68 -14.16 -9.57 0.88
N ALA A 69 -14.25 -10.35 -0.21
CA ALA A 69 -13.16 -10.44 -1.19
C ALA A 69 -12.76 -9.08 -1.79
N ARG A 70 -13.73 -8.16 -1.94
CA ARG A 70 -13.47 -6.79 -2.40
C ARG A 70 -12.69 -5.99 -1.36
N GLN A 71 -13.10 -6.05 -0.09
CA GLN A 71 -12.37 -5.46 1.06
C GLN A 71 -10.94 -5.99 1.17
N TRP A 72 -10.76 -7.29 1.03
CA TRP A 72 -9.42 -7.87 1.00
C TRP A 72 -8.56 -7.31 -0.13
N LYS A 73 -9.16 -6.98 -1.29
CA LYS A 73 -8.41 -6.38 -2.39
C LYS A 73 -7.80 -5.04 -2.06
N SER A 74 -8.60 -4.16 -1.49
CA SER A 74 -8.13 -2.83 -1.13
C SER A 74 -7.17 -2.88 0.06
N VAL A 75 -7.40 -3.78 1.04
CA VAL A 75 -6.47 -4.02 2.14
C VAL A 75 -5.11 -4.49 1.63
N VAL A 76 -5.08 -5.44 0.69
CA VAL A 76 -3.82 -5.89 0.07
C VAL A 76 -3.12 -4.75 -0.66
N ASN A 77 -3.86 -3.98 -1.45
CA ASN A 77 -3.31 -2.83 -2.17
C ASN A 77 -2.70 -1.79 -1.20
N GLN A 78 -3.41 -1.46 -0.13
CA GLN A 78 -2.94 -0.49 0.86
C GLN A 78 -1.72 -1.00 1.64
N ALA A 79 -1.71 -2.27 2.06
CA ALA A 79 -0.55 -2.87 2.71
C ALA A 79 0.67 -2.89 1.77
N ASN A 80 0.47 -3.28 0.51
CA ASN A 80 1.53 -3.30 -0.49
C ASN A 80 2.07 -1.87 -0.75
N ALA A 81 1.21 -0.88 -0.89
CA ALA A 81 1.63 0.51 -1.08
C ALA A 81 2.48 1.03 0.10
N ALA A 82 2.08 0.73 1.34
CA ALA A 82 2.86 1.08 2.52
C ALA A 82 4.22 0.40 2.55
N LEU A 83 4.28 -0.89 2.19
CA LEU A 83 5.53 -1.64 2.12
C LEU A 83 6.43 -1.16 0.97
N GLU A 84 5.88 -0.81 -0.20
CA GLU A 84 6.68 -0.22 -1.29
C GLU A 84 7.28 1.12 -0.88
N GLY A 85 6.51 1.97 -0.20
CA GLY A 85 7.03 3.22 0.37
C GLY A 85 8.20 2.98 1.33
N TRP A 86 8.06 1.99 2.21
CA TRP A 86 9.15 1.58 3.12
C TRP A 86 10.36 1.03 2.36
N ARG A 87 10.17 0.19 1.34
CA ARG A 87 11.24 -0.38 0.52
C ARG A 87 12.01 0.70 -0.25
N ALA A 88 11.31 1.71 -0.76
CA ALA A 88 11.95 2.85 -1.41
C ALA A 88 12.84 3.64 -0.42
N ALA A 89 12.36 3.88 0.80
CA ALA A 89 13.17 4.49 1.85
C ALA A 89 14.38 3.63 2.25
N ALA A 90 14.19 2.31 2.32
CA ALA A 90 15.24 1.34 2.62
C ALA A 90 16.36 1.36 1.57
N VAL A 91 16.03 1.43 0.28
CA VAL A 91 17.03 1.55 -0.81
C VAL A 91 17.93 2.76 -0.58
N VAL A 92 17.34 3.91 -0.20
CA VAL A 92 18.11 5.13 0.07
C VAL A 92 18.98 4.97 1.33
N GLY A 93 18.40 4.48 2.42
CA GLY A 93 19.14 4.32 3.69
C GLY A 93 20.26 3.30 3.62
N VAL A 94 20.02 2.13 3.00
CA VAL A 94 21.04 1.10 2.79
C VAL A 94 22.13 1.59 1.84
N ARG A 95 21.80 2.40 0.82
CA ARG A 95 22.81 3.04 -0.04
C ARG A 95 23.78 3.90 0.79
N ASP A 96 23.29 4.65 1.76
CA ASP A 96 24.14 5.47 2.62
C ASP A 96 24.99 4.61 3.57
N LEU A 97 24.47 3.47 4.06
CA LEU A 97 25.27 2.49 4.80
C LEU A 97 26.40 1.89 3.93
N ILE A 98 26.11 1.50 2.68
CA ILE A 98 27.11 0.99 1.73
C ILE A 98 28.22 2.02 1.48
N ARG A 99 27.86 3.31 1.34
CA ARG A 99 28.83 4.39 1.13
C ARG A 99 29.83 4.50 2.29
N GLY A 100 29.39 4.25 3.51
CA GLY A 100 30.24 4.33 4.71
C GLY A 100 31.13 3.12 4.97
N LEU A 101 31.05 2.07 4.14
CA LEU A 101 31.90 0.89 4.29
C LEU A 101 33.31 1.11 3.75
N ASP A 102 34.29 0.65 4.50
CA ASP A 102 35.67 0.50 4.04
C ASP A 102 35.84 -0.85 3.34
N ILE A 103 35.57 -0.86 2.03
CA ILE A 103 35.58 -2.05 1.17
C ILE A 103 36.11 -1.68 -0.22
N ASP A 104 36.52 -2.69 -0.96
CA ASP A 104 36.93 -2.57 -2.36
C ASP A 104 35.81 -2.00 -3.26
N GLY A 105 36.22 -1.34 -4.35
CA GLY A 105 35.34 -0.70 -5.32
C GLY A 105 34.37 -1.67 -5.99
N ASP A 106 34.83 -2.86 -6.39
CA ASP A 106 34.01 -3.84 -7.11
C ASP A 106 32.94 -4.42 -6.20
N LEU A 107 33.31 -4.80 -4.96
CA LEU A 107 32.34 -5.25 -3.95
C LEU A 107 31.29 -4.18 -3.67
N ARG A 108 31.70 -2.90 -3.57
CA ARG A 108 30.77 -1.78 -3.36
C ARG A 108 29.76 -1.65 -4.51
N VAL A 109 30.21 -1.80 -5.77
CA VAL A 109 29.33 -1.79 -6.94
C VAL A 109 28.33 -2.95 -6.89
N VAL A 110 28.77 -4.16 -6.51
CA VAL A 110 27.89 -5.32 -6.33
C VAL A 110 26.81 -5.05 -5.29
N LEU A 111 27.17 -4.50 -4.12
CA LEU A 111 26.20 -4.15 -3.06
C LEU A 111 25.17 -3.12 -3.54
N TYR A 112 25.59 -2.10 -4.29
CA TYR A 112 24.64 -1.15 -4.88
C TYR A 112 23.66 -1.81 -5.85
N ARG A 113 24.11 -2.79 -6.65
CA ARG A 113 23.26 -3.53 -7.58
C ARG A 113 22.27 -4.45 -6.88
N ILE A 114 22.69 -5.10 -5.77
CA ILE A 114 21.79 -5.90 -4.91
C ILE A 114 20.74 -4.98 -4.28
N ASN A 115 21.17 -3.86 -3.71
CA ASN A 115 20.30 -2.90 -3.04
C ASN A 115 19.27 -2.29 -4.00
N LEU A 116 19.69 -1.89 -5.21
CA LEU A 116 18.79 -1.34 -6.23
C LEU A 116 17.71 -2.35 -6.64
N ARG A 117 18.05 -3.64 -6.67
CA ARG A 117 17.10 -4.75 -6.92
C ARG A 117 16.29 -5.13 -5.69
N GLN A 118 16.57 -4.53 -4.53
CA GLN A 118 15.94 -4.84 -3.25
C GLN A 118 16.09 -6.32 -2.84
N GLY A 119 17.17 -6.97 -3.30
CA GLY A 119 17.43 -8.39 -3.08
C GLY A 119 18.10 -8.72 -1.75
N TRP A 120 17.79 -7.98 -0.69
CA TRP A 120 18.52 -8.06 0.59
C TRP A 120 18.41 -9.41 1.31
N TRP A 121 17.35 -10.17 1.02
CA TRP A 121 17.11 -11.49 1.62
C TRP A 121 17.21 -12.64 0.62
N CYS A 122 17.59 -12.37 -0.63
CA CYS A 122 17.77 -13.43 -1.61
C CYS A 122 18.94 -14.34 -1.19
N GLU A 123 18.76 -15.65 -1.38
CA GLU A 123 19.86 -16.62 -1.30
C GLU A 123 20.66 -16.65 -2.61
N ARG A 124 19.98 -16.33 -3.72
CA ARG A 124 20.50 -16.29 -5.07
C ARG A 124 19.90 -15.11 -5.82
N LEU A 125 20.73 -14.30 -6.48
CA LEU A 125 20.28 -13.10 -7.19
C LEU A 125 21.07 -12.89 -8.48
N ILE A 126 20.36 -12.79 -9.60
CA ILE A 126 20.96 -12.43 -10.90
C ILE A 126 21.04 -10.91 -11.02
N LEU A 127 22.25 -10.37 -11.08
CA LEU A 127 22.55 -8.94 -11.17
C LEU A 127 22.51 -8.39 -12.59
N ASP A 128 22.63 -9.26 -13.59
CA ASP A 128 22.46 -8.91 -15.00
C ASP A 128 21.76 -10.04 -15.73
N ALA A 129 20.57 -9.76 -16.25
CA ALA A 129 19.81 -10.75 -17.01
C ALA A 129 20.47 -11.11 -18.35
N LYS A 130 21.30 -10.24 -18.93
CA LYS A 130 21.97 -10.47 -20.22
C LYS A 130 23.22 -11.32 -20.09
N SER A 131 24.07 -11.00 -19.12
CA SER A 131 25.31 -11.75 -18.88
C SER A 131 25.14 -12.92 -17.91
N GLY A 132 23.99 -13.01 -17.23
CA GLY A 132 23.74 -14.07 -16.24
C GLY A 132 24.57 -13.94 -14.97
N VAL A 133 25.25 -12.79 -14.76
CA VAL A 133 26.12 -12.57 -13.61
C VAL A 133 25.30 -12.64 -12.32
N GLU A 134 25.68 -13.57 -11.46
CA GLU A 134 25.08 -13.82 -10.16
C GLU A 134 25.82 -13.05 -9.07
N ALA A 135 25.09 -12.60 -8.05
CA ALA A 135 25.69 -12.00 -6.87
C ALA A 135 26.47 -13.05 -6.06
N GLU A 136 27.69 -12.73 -5.66
CA GLU A 136 28.47 -13.60 -4.80
C GLU A 136 27.78 -13.80 -3.44
N PRO A 137 27.85 -15.01 -2.84
CA PRO A 137 27.22 -15.30 -1.55
C PRO A 137 27.64 -14.35 -0.42
N GLU A 138 28.92 -13.94 -0.43
CA GLU A 138 29.46 -13.01 0.56
C GLU A 138 28.82 -11.62 0.44
N ALA A 139 28.63 -11.13 -0.80
CA ALA A 139 27.96 -9.86 -1.03
C ALA A 139 26.48 -9.91 -0.60
N LEU A 140 25.78 -11.02 -0.82
CA LEU A 140 24.41 -11.23 -0.34
C LEU A 140 24.34 -11.25 1.19
N ARG A 141 25.29 -11.92 1.86
CA ARG A 141 25.41 -11.94 3.32
C ARG A 141 25.59 -10.52 3.86
N LEU A 142 26.56 -9.77 3.35
CA LEU A 142 26.83 -8.41 3.78
C LEU A 142 25.62 -7.50 3.53
N CYS A 143 24.95 -7.63 2.38
CA CYS A 143 23.75 -6.84 2.10
C CYS A 143 22.60 -7.15 3.09
N ARG A 144 22.48 -8.41 3.54
CA ARG A 144 21.51 -8.84 4.55
C ARG A 144 21.79 -8.22 5.93
N GLU A 145 23.07 -8.11 6.29
CA GLU A 145 23.50 -7.45 7.53
C GLU A 145 23.19 -5.95 7.49
N LEU A 146 23.45 -5.29 6.36
CA LEU A 146 23.16 -3.86 6.19
C LEU A 146 21.67 -3.55 6.30
N ILE A 147 20.80 -4.33 5.64
CA ILE A 147 19.35 -4.13 5.80
C ILE A 147 18.91 -4.45 7.24
N GLY A 148 19.54 -5.42 7.91
CA GLY A 148 19.27 -5.75 9.31
C GLY A 148 19.60 -4.58 10.24
N ARG A 149 20.75 -3.93 10.04
CA ARG A 149 21.14 -2.72 10.76
C ARG A 149 20.19 -1.56 10.48
N TRP A 150 19.80 -1.35 9.23
CA TRP A 150 18.84 -0.30 8.87
C TRP A 150 17.46 -0.55 9.50
N LEU A 151 16.97 -1.79 9.44
CA LEU A 151 15.72 -2.24 10.04
C LEU A 151 15.62 -1.97 11.54
N TRP A 152 16.75 -2.05 12.26
CA TRP A 152 16.78 -1.80 13.71
C TRP A 152 16.38 -0.36 14.06
N THR A 153 16.72 0.60 13.20
CA THR A 153 16.35 2.01 13.36
C THR A 153 15.10 2.40 12.57
N HIS A 154 14.78 1.65 11.51
CA HIS A 154 13.67 1.92 10.59
C HIS A 154 12.81 0.65 10.41
N PRO A 155 12.04 0.25 11.43
CA PRO A 155 11.22 -0.95 11.36
C PRO A 155 10.16 -0.84 10.27
N PHE A 156 9.57 -1.97 9.89
CA PHE A 156 8.40 -1.98 9.01
C PHE A 156 7.27 -1.10 9.58
N PRO A 157 6.47 -0.44 8.72
CA PRO A 157 5.44 0.50 9.16
C PRO A 157 4.39 -0.19 10.03
N ASN A 158 3.93 0.44 11.11
CA ASN A 158 2.88 -0.15 11.94
C ASN A 158 1.48 0.09 11.35
N LEU A 159 0.94 -0.91 10.63
CA LEU A 159 -0.36 -0.77 9.97
C LEU A 159 -1.57 -0.94 10.91
N SER A 160 -1.37 -1.40 12.15
CA SER A 160 -2.46 -1.56 13.13
C SER A 160 -3.08 -0.23 13.58
N ARG A 161 -2.35 0.88 13.41
CA ARG A 161 -2.76 2.22 13.88
C ARG A 161 -3.24 3.14 12.77
N VAL A 162 -3.41 2.61 11.56
CA VAL A 162 -3.89 3.39 10.42
C VAL A 162 -5.28 3.93 10.70
N ARG A 163 -5.49 5.22 10.45
CA ARG A 163 -6.79 5.91 10.63
C ARG A 163 -7.57 6.06 9.32
N THR A 164 -6.95 5.70 8.20
CA THR A 164 -7.50 5.91 6.85
C THR A 164 -7.64 4.59 6.12
N MET A 165 -8.85 4.27 5.66
CA MET A 165 -9.09 3.13 4.78
C MET A 165 -8.97 3.58 3.32
N ALA A 166 -8.01 3.03 2.58
CA ALA A 166 -7.88 3.28 1.15
C ALA A 166 -8.91 2.42 0.40
N MET A 167 -10.17 2.83 0.43
CA MET A 167 -11.26 2.16 -0.27
C MET A 167 -11.20 2.47 -1.77
N ASP A 168 -11.02 1.45 -2.60
CA ASP A 168 -11.01 1.58 -4.06
C ASP A 168 -12.42 1.37 -4.65
N GLY A 169 -12.54 1.59 -5.96
CA GLY A 169 -13.81 1.59 -6.71
C GLY A 169 -14.79 0.44 -6.43
N PRO A 170 -14.33 -0.82 -6.20
CA PRO A 170 -15.19 -1.94 -5.81
C PRO A 170 -15.92 -1.80 -4.47
N ILE A 171 -15.40 -1.00 -3.54
CA ILE A 171 -15.93 -0.82 -2.18
C ILE A 171 -16.56 0.55 -2.02
N ALA A 172 -15.91 1.58 -2.55
CA ALA A 172 -16.37 2.96 -2.53
C ALA A 172 -16.53 3.44 -3.98
N THR A 173 -17.76 3.65 -4.40
CA THR A 173 -18.09 4.22 -5.71
C THR A 173 -18.72 5.59 -5.52
N VAL A 174 -18.28 6.59 -6.28
CA VAL A 174 -18.97 7.88 -6.34
C VAL A 174 -19.97 7.85 -7.49
N GLU A 175 -21.20 8.22 -7.20
CA GLU A 175 -22.33 8.27 -8.13
C GLU A 175 -22.88 9.71 -8.14
N VAL A 176 -23.29 10.22 -9.30
CA VAL A 176 -23.98 11.52 -9.37
C VAL A 176 -25.35 11.39 -8.73
N ALA A 177 -25.72 12.34 -7.88
CA ALA A 177 -27.02 12.33 -7.24
C ALA A 177 -28.13 12.72 -8.22
N THR A 178 -29.27 12.03 -8.12
CA THR A 178 -30.49 12.36 -8.87
C THR A 178 -31.45 13.26 -8.09
N SER A 179 -31.15 13.53 -6.81
CA SER A 179 -32.00 14.33 -5.92
C SER A 179 -31.34 15.67 -5.60
N ALA A 180 -32.14 16.71 -5.38
CA ALA A 180 -31.65 18.06 -5.05
C ALA A 180 -30.98 18.18 -3.66
N HIS A 181 -30.87 17.08 -2.91
CA HIS A 181 -30.33 17.07 -1.54
C HIS A 181 -28.82 16.80 -1.46
N ALA A 182 -28.18 16.43 -2.56
CA ALA A 182 -26.73 16.22 -2.66
C ALA A 182 -26.34 16.34 -4.13
N ASP A 183 -25.07 16.64 -4.41
CA ASP A 183 -24.54 16.62 -5.78
C ASP A 183 -24.01 15.23 -6.15
N TYR A 184 -23.48 14.51 -5.16
CA TYR A 184 -22.96 13.15 -5.32
C TYR A 184 -23.34 12.24 -4.16
N TRP A 185 -23.32 10.94 -4.41
CA TRP A 185 -23.38 9.89 -3.41
C TRP A 185 -22.09 9.07 -3.42
N VAL A 186 -21.48 8.89 -2.26
CA VAL A 186 -20.49 7.81 -2.08
C VAL A 186 -21.21 6.59 -1.55
N ARG A 187 -21.24 5.54 -2.37
CA ARG A 187 -21.72 4.22 -1.99
C ARG A 187 -20.57 3.43 -1.40
N VAL A 188 -20.60 3.20 -0.08
CA VAL A 188 -19.59 2.46 0.67
C VAL A 188 -20.14 1.10 1.09
N SER A 189 -19.44 0.03 0.71
CA SER A 189 -19.75 -1.32 1.19
C SER A 189 -19.25 -1.51 2.61
N THR A 190 -20.15 -1.81 3.55
CA THR A 190 -19.86 -2.02 4.97
C THR A 190 -19.66 -3.51 5.27
N LEU A 191 -19.65 -3.89 6.56
CA LEU A 191 -19.57 -5.29 6.98
C LEU A 191 -20.84 -6.09 6.68
N ALA A 192 -21.99 -5.42 6.58
CA ALA A 192 -23.28 -6.06 6.29
C ALA A 192 -23.40 -6.35 4.78
N PRO A 193 -23.42 -7.63 4.36
CA PRO A 193 -23.50 -7.97 2.94
C PRO A 193 -24.77 -7.41 2.31
N GLY A 194 -24.64 -6.78 1.13
CA GLY A 194 -25.79 -6.24 0.40
C GLY A 194 -26.40 -4.94 0.96
N CYS A 195 -25.86 -4.40 2.05
CA CYS A 195 -26.35 -3.18 2.69
C CYS A 195 -25.33 -2.03 2.60
N PRO A 196 -25.02 -1.52 1.38
CA PRO A 196 -24.10 -0.40 1.24
C PRO A 196 -24.68 0.88 1.86
N VAL A 197 -23.82 1.64 2.51
CA VAL A 197 -24.16 2.97 3.04
C VAL A 197 -23.95 4.01 1.94
N ARG A 198 -24.91 4.92 1.77
CA ARG A 198 -24.80 6.07 0.89
C ARG A 198 -24.58 7.35 1.70
N ILE A 199 -23.41 7.96 1.48
CA ILE A 199 -23.00 9.23 2.09
C ILE A 199 -23.22 10.35 1.06
N PRO A 200 -24.03 11.38 1.36
CA PRO A 200 -24.20 12.52 0.46
C PRO A 200 -22.95 13.39 0.48
N LEU A 201 -22.51 13.84 -0.69
CA LEU A 201 -21.45 14.83 -0.85
C LEU A 201 -21.98 16.06 -1.60
N HIS A 202 -21.47 17.22 -1.18
CA HIS A 202 -21.80 18.51 -1.78
C HIS A 202 -20.59 19.04 -2.53
N GLY A 203 -20.80 19.43 -3.78
CA GLY A 203 -19.82 20.14 -4.57
C GLY A 203 -19.66 21.59 -4.09
N TYR A 204 -18.64 22.25 -4.62
CA TYR A 204 -18.47 23.70 -4.56
C TYR A 204 -17.85 24.16 -5.88
N ASP A 205 -17.98 25.44 -6.21
CA ASP A 205 -17.65 25.97 -7.54
C ASP A 205 -16.25 25.62 -8.03
N TYR A 206 -15.26 25.62 -7.12
CA TYR A 206 -13.89 25.25 -7.45
C TYR A 206 -13.73 23.76 -7.82
N PHE A 207 -14.56 22.88 -7.27
CA PHE A 207 -14.61 21.47 -7.68
C PHE A 207 -15.35 21.30 -9.01
N ALA A 208 -16.46 22.02 -9.21
CA ALA A 208 -17.28 21.91 -10.42
C ALA A 208 -16.58 22.42 -11.70
N THR A 209 -15.64 23.37 -11.55
CA THR A 209 -14.88 23.97 -12.65
C THR A 209 -13.60 23.22 -13.00
N ALA A 210 -13.28 22.16 -12.25
CA ALA A 210 -12.03 21.46 -12.41
C ALA A 210 -12.15 20.34 -13.49
N PRO A 211 -11.09 20.05 -14.28
CA PRO A 211 -11.12 19.03 -15.36
C PRO A 211 -11.28 17.57 -14.90
N ASP A 212 -12.10 16.77 -15.59
CA ASP A 212 -12.65 15.43 -15.25
C ASP A 212 -11.75 14.30 -14.65
N TRP A 213 -10.44 14.47 -14.42
CA TRP A 213 -9.51 13.38 -14.05
C TRP A 213 -9.21 13.23 -12.53
N PHE A 214 -10.15 13.56 -11.62
CA PHE A 214 -9.85 13.68 -10.18
C PHE A 214 -10.27 12.52 -9.27
N ALA A 215 -9.67 12.49 -8.07
CA ALA A 215 -10.08 11.66 -6.94
C ALA A 215 -10.93 12.48 -5.94
N ILE A 216 -11.99 11.88 -5.41
CA ILE A 216 -12.88 12.52 -4.42
C ILE A 216 -12.60 11.93 -3.04
N SER A 217 -12.42 12.80 -2.05
CA SER A 217 -12.28 12.46 -0.64
C SER A 217 -13.41 13.11 0.16
N ALA A 218 -14.10 12.34 1.00
CA ALA A 218 -15.17 12.85 1.86
C ALA A 218 -14.59 13.36 3.19
N LYS A 219 -15.02 14.56 3.66
CA LYS A 219 -14.65 15.07 4.99
C LYS A 219 -15.66 14.66 6.05
N SER A 220 -15.31 13.64 6.85
CA SER A 220 -15.71 13.44 8.25
C SER A 220 -15.23 12.06 8.71
N LEU A 221 -14.05 12.02 9.32
CA LEU A 221 -13.49 10.97 10.18
C LEU A 221 -12.65 11.67 11.25
#